data_AF-A0A6B3EWS8-F1
#
_entry.id   AF-A0A6B3EWS8-F1
#
_cell.length_a   1.000
_cell.length_b   1.000
_cell.length_c   1.000
_cell.angle_alpha   90.00
_cell.angle_beta   90.00
_cell.angle_gamma   90.00
#
_symmetry.space_group_name_H-M   'P 1'
#
loop_
_entity.id
_entity.type
_entity.pdbx_description
1 polymer ?
#
loop_
_entity_poly.entity_id
_entity_poly.type
_entity_poly.pdbx_seq_one_letter_code
_entity_poly.pdbx_strand_id
1 'polypeptide(L)'
;SNNGDVRLWGGRFADGPAEALAKLSASVHFDWRLAPYDIAGSRAHARVLRAAGLLSEDELTRMHEGLDQLAADVADGSFTGTVADEDVHTALERGLLERVGPDLGGKLRAGRSRNDQIATL
;
A
#
# COMPACT_ATOMS: atom_id res chain seq x y z
N SER A 1 -27.83 10.41 -23.50
CA SER A 1 -27.48 10.01 -22.12
C SER A 1 -26.35 10.88 -21.63
N ASN A 2 -26.57 11.52 -20.49
CA ASN A 2 -25.69 12.45 -19.81
C ASN A 2 -24.61 11.63 -19.05
N ASN A 3 -23.33 11.93 -19.21
CA ASN A 3 -22.33 11.58 -18.19
C ASN A 3 -21.14 12.53 -18.28
N GLY A 4 -21.15 13.55 -17.44
CA GLY A 4 -20.00 14.42 -17.21
C GLY A 4 -19.04 13.72 -16.25
N ASP A 5 -17.79 13.57 -16.68
CA ASP A 5 -16.67 13.28 -15.79
C ASP A 5 -15.75 14.51 -15.84
N VAL A 6 -16.06 15.49 -14.98
CA VAL A 6 -15.23 16.68 -14.77
C VAL A 6 -14.03 16.23 -13.94
N ARG A 7 -12.88 16.06 -14.59
CA ARG A 7 -11.58 15.91 -13.91
C ARG A 7 -10.85 17.25 -13.92
N LEU A 8 -10.43 17.69 -12.73
CA LEU A 8 -9.91 19.03 -12.42
C LEU A 8 -8.51 19.36 -13.00
N TRP A 9 -7.95 18.51 -13.85
CA TRP A 9 -6.74 18.82 -14.62
C TRP A 9 -6.67 17.90 -15.85
N GLY A 10 -6.27 18.41 -17.01
CA GLY A 10 -6.00 17.53 -18.17
C GLY A 10 -6.71 17.89 -19.49
N GLY A 11 -7.07 19.15 -19.69
CA GLY A 11 -7.40 19.62 -21.04
C GLY A 11 -6.14 19.69 -21.89
N ARG A 12 -5.90 18.65 -22.71
CA ARG A 12 -4.97 18.53 -23.88
C ARG A 12 -3.87 17.47 -23.77
N PHE A 13 -4.23 16.19 -23.70
CA PHE A 13 -3.38 15.15 -24.31
C PHE A 13 -4.27 14.12 -24.99
N ALA A 14 -4.26 14.13 -26.33
CA ALA A 14 -5.02 13.20 -27.15
C ALA A 14 -4.29 11.85 -27.35
N ASP A 15 -2.99 11.79 -27.06
CA ASP A 15 -2.18 10.56 -27.01
C ASP A 15 -1.02 10.72 -26.00
N GLY A 16 -1.33 10.42 -24.73
CA GLY A 16 -0.44 9.82 -23.70
C GLY A 16 0.80 10.55 -23.15
N PRO A 17 0.72 11.12 -21.93
CA PRO A 17 1.84 11.24 -20.98
C PRO A 17 1.96 10.03 -20.04
N ALA A 18 1.06 9.04 -20.13
CA ALA A 18 0.79 8.12 -19.02
C ALA A 18 1.96 7.19 -18.63
N GLU A 19 2.62 6.56 -19.61
CA GLU A 19 3.64 5.55 -19.31
C GLU A 19 5.00 6.17 -18.91
N ALA A 20 5.40 7.26 -19.58
CA ALA A 20 6.63 7.97 -19.24
C ALA A 20 6.52 8.68 -17.89
N LEU A 21 5.36 9.24 -17.57
CA LEU A 21 5.10 9.87 -16.27
C LEU A 21 5.05 8.82 -15.14
N ALA A 22 4.41 7.65 -15.37
CA ALA A 22 4.38 6.55 -14.41
C ALA A 22 5.79 6.00 -14.11
N LYS A 23 6.65 5.85 -15.13
CA LYS A 23 8.05 5.44 -14.94
C LYS A 23 8.88 6.51 -14.20
N LEU A 24 8.57 7.79 -14.39
CA LEU A 24 9.24 8.87 -13.69
C LEU A 24 8.81 8.98 -12.22
N SER A 25 7.55 8.64 -11.92
CA SER A 25 6.99 8.66 -10.56
C SER A 25 7.27 7.40 -9.76
N ALA A 26 7.64 6.29 -10.39
CA ALA A 26 7.90 5.03 -9.71
C ALA A 26 9.17 5.11 -8.84
N SER A 27 9.01 5.08 -7.52
CA SER A 27 10.11 5.10 -6.55
C SER A 27 10.51 3.71 -6.03
N VAL A 28 9.70 2.69 -6.34
CA VAL A 28 9.81 1.32 -5.81
C VAL A 28 11.23 0.74 -5.87
N HIS A 29 12.00 1.07 -6.92
CA HIS A 29 13.35 0.56 -7.12
C HIS A 29 14.37 1.10 -6.10
N PHE A 30 14.16 2.28 -5.53
CA PHE A 30 15.10 2.89 -4.58
C PHE A 30 14.58 2.94 -3.14
N ASP A 31 13.25 3.01 -2.96
CA ASP A 31 12.60 3.04 -1.65
C ASP A 31 12.35 1.64 -1.06
N TRP A 32 12.59 0.55 -1.80
CA TRP A 32 12.41 -0.82 -1.30
C TRP A 32 13.15 -1.12 0.01
N ARG A 33 14.26 -0.42 0.26
CA ARG A 33 15.01 -0.48 1.53
C ARG A 33 14.15 -0.12 2.76
N LEU A 34 13.04 0.61 2.54
CA LEU A 34 12.10 1.04 3.57
C LEU A 34 11.05 -0.03 3.90
N ALA A 35 10.99 -1.13 3.15
CA ALA A 35 9.98 -2.16 3.33
C ALA A 35 9.87 -2.70 4.77
N PRO A 36 10.98 -3.00 5.48
CA PRO A 36 10.89 -3.46 6.88
C PRO A 36 10.24 -2.43 7.82
N TYR A 37 10.46 -1.14 7.56
CA TYR A 37 9.92 -0.05 8.37
C TYR A 37 8.42 0.17 8.09
N ASP A 38 8.00 0.10 6.83
CA ASP A 38 6.59 0.19 6.49
C ASP A 38 5.78 -1.00 7.05
N ILE A 39 6.34 -2.22 7.01
CA ILE A 39 5.70 -3.39 7.64
C ILE A 39 5.58 -3.18 9.16
N ALA A 40 6.63 -2.68 9.81
CA ALA A 40 6.58 -2.37 11.25
C ALA A 40 5.51 -1.31 11.58
N GLY A 41 5.45 -0.24 10.78
CA GLY A 41 4.41 0.80 10.88
C GLY A 41 3.01 0.24 10.66
N SER A 42 2.86 -0.69 9.72
CA SER A 42 1.60 -1.39 9.44
C SER A 42 1.13 -2.25 10.62
N ARG A 43 2.04 -2.96 11.30
CA ARG A 43 1.71 -3.70 12.53
C ARG A 43 1.26 -2.75 13.65
N ALA A 44 1.94 -1.63 13.83
CA ALA A 44 1.57 -0.62 14.81
C ALA A 44 0.17 -0.04 14.51
N HIS A 45 -0.09 0.29 13.23
CA HIS A 45 -1.38 0.81 12.79
C HIS A 45 -2.53 -0.19 12.98
N ALA A 46 -2.30 -1.48 12.70
CA ALA A 46 -3.30 -2.52 12.97
C ALA A 46 -3.73 -2.55 14.45
N ARG A 47 -2.78 -2.37 15.38
CA ARG A 47 -3.09 -2.27 16.82
C ARG A 47 -3.92 -1.03 17.15
N VAL A 48 -3.62 0.11 16.51
CA VAL A 48 -4.41 1.35 16.64
C VAL A 48 -5.84 1.13 16.15
N LEU A 49 -6.02 0.48 14.99
CA LEU A 49 -7.34 0.17 14.45
C LEU A 49 -8.15 -0.76 15.37
N ARG A 50 -7.52 -1.79 15.94
CA ARG A 50 -8.18 -2.62 16.95
C ARG A 50 -8.57 -1.81 18.19
N ALA A 51 -7.70 -0.92 18.65
CA ALA A 51 -7.97 -0.09 19.83
C ALA A 51 -9.15 0.87 19.57
N ALA A 52 -9.30 1.32 18.32
CA ALA A 52 -10.43 2.12 17.85
C ALA A 52 -11.70 1.31 17.53
N GLY A 53 -11.70 -0.02 17.68
CA GLY A 53 -12.84 -0.89 17.38
C GLY A 53 -13.10 -1.13 15.89
N LEU A 54 -12.12 -0.84 15.03
CA LEU A 54 -12.20 -1.02 13.58
C LEU A 54 -11.69 -2.40 13.11
N LEU A 55 -11.03 -3.15 13.99
CA LEU A 55 -10.67 -4.56 13.84
C LEU A 55 -11.12 -5.35 15.06
N SER A 56 -11.60 -6.57 14.83
CA SER A 56 -11.73 -7.57 15.91
C SER A 56 -10.37 -8.14 16.33
N GLU A 57 -10.32 -8.87 17.44
CA GLU A 57 -9.09 -9.59 17.86
C GLU A 57 -8.66 -10.64 16.84
N ASP A 58 -9.61 -11.37 16.26
CA ASP A 58 -9.35 -12.36 15.21
C ASP A 58 -8.80 -11.69 13.95
N GLU A 59 -9.36 -10.52 13.58
CA GLU A 59 -8.88 -9.73 12.45
C GLU A 59 -7.47 -9.16 12.69
N LEU A 60 -7.19 -8.69 13.90
CA LEU A 60 -5.85 -8.23 14.29
C LEU A 60 -4.83 -9.37 14.23
N THR A 61 -5.20 -10.55 14.71
CA THR A 61 -4.34 -11.75 14.67
C THR A 61 -4.01 -12.13 13.23
N ARG A 62 -5.03 -12.26 12.38
CA ARG A 62 -4.84 -12.55 10.94
C ARG A 62 -4.05 -11.47 10.21
N MET A 63 -4.23 -10.20 10.57
CA MET A 63 -3.46 -9.09 10.01
C MET A 63 -1.98 -9.21 10.39
N HIS A 64 -1.66 -9.50 11.64
CA HIS A 64 -0.27 -9.73 12.07
C HIS A 64 0.34 -10.96 11.37
N GLU A 65 -0.37 -12.08 11.29
CA GLU A 65 0.10 -13.27 10.57
C GLU A 65 0.40 -12.96 9.09
N GLY A 66 -0.47 -12.21 8.42
CA GLY A 66 -0.24 -11.77 7.05
C GLY A 66 0.97 -10.84 6.89
N LEU A 67 1.16 -9.91 7.83
CA LEU A 67 2.33 -9.03 7.85
C LEU A 67 3.63 -9.78 8.20
N ASP A 68 3.56 -10.81 9.03
CA ASP A 68 4.70 -11.68 9.37
C ASP A 68 5.13 -12.51 8.16
N GLN A 69 4.18 -13.09 7.43
CA GLN A 69 4.45 -13.78 6.19
C GLN A 69 5.03 -12.82 5.14
N LEU A 70 4.43 -11.64 4.97
CA LEU A 70 4.96 -10.62 4.05
C LEU A 70 6.39 -10.21 4.41
N ALA A 71 6.70 -10.06 5.69
CA ALA A 71 8.05 -9.73 6.16
C ALA A 71 9.06 -10.83 5.81
N ALA A 72 8.67 -12.10 5.98
CA ALA A 72 9.51 -13.24 5.61
C ALA A 72 9.79 -13.26 4.11
N ASP A 73 8.74 -13.05 3.31
CA ASP A 73 8.84 -13.10 1.84
C ASP A 73 9.64 -11.90 1.28
N VAL A 74 9.56 -10.73 1.94
CA VAL A 74 10.43 -9.57 1.63
C VAL A 74 11.89 -9.86 2.00
N ALA A 75 12.12 -10.56 3.11
CA ALA A 75 13.47 -10.83 3.61
C ALA A 75 14.20 -11.90 2.78
N ASP A 76 13.49 -12.92 2.30
CA ASP A 76 14.06 -13.98 1.44
C ASP A 76 14.04 -13.63 -0.06
N GLY A 77 13.37 -12.54 -0.43
CA GLY A 77 13.28 -12.02 -1.79
C GLY A 77 12.22 -12.71 -2.65
N SER A 78 11.37 -13.57 -2.08
CA SER A 78 10.22 -14.18 -2.77
C SER A 78 9.11 -13.17 -3.05
N PHE A 79 9.07 -12.04 -2.33
CA PHE A 79 8.23 -10.89 -2.61
C PHE A 79 9.08 -9.64 -2.83
N THR A 80 8.91 -9.00 -3.99
CA THR A 80 9.54 -7.72 -4.31
C THR A 80 8.53 -6.75 -4.92
N GLY A 81 8.87 -5.46 -4.90
CA GLY A 81 8.21 -4.47 -5.72
C GLY A 81 8.40 -4.76 -7.21
N THR A 82 7.43 -4.34 -8.01
CA THR A 82 7.39 -4.47 -9.47
C THR A 82 7.30 -3.11 -10.12
N VAL A 83 7.56 -3.01 -11.43
CA VAL A 83 7.42 -1.74 -12.18
C VAL A 83 6.00 -1.19 -12.22
N ALA A 84 5.00 -1.99 -11.82
CA ALA A 84 3.61 -1.57 -11.71
C ALA A 84 3.28 -0.95 -10.34
N ASP A 85 4.16 -1.14 -9.34
CA ASP A 85 4.01 -0.52 -8.03
C ASP A 85 4.60 0.90 -8.07
N GLU A 86 3.85 1.88 -7.56
CA GLU A 86 4.29 3.28 -7.53
C GLU A 86 5.46 3.46 -6.55
N ASP A 87 5.35 2.84 -5.38
CA ASP A 87 6.29 2.96 -4.26
C ASP A 87 6.30 1.67 -3.42
N VAL A 88 7.17 1.62 -2.41
CA VAL A 88 7.22 0.52 -1.45
C VAL A 88 5.87 0.27 -0.74
N HIS A 89 5.09 1.32 -0.48
CA HIS A 89 3.81 1.23 0.23
C HIS A 89 2.76 0.49 -0.58
N THR A 90 2.60 0.87 -1.85
CA THR A 90 1.67 0.22 -2.78
C THR A 90 2.08 -1.23 -3.07
N ALA A 91 3.39 -1.49 -3.18
CA ALA A 91 3.89 -2.86 -3.30
C ALA A 91 3.54 -3.71 -2.07
N LEU A 92 3.83 -3.24 -0.85
CA LEU A 92 3.54 -3.99 0.37
C LEU A 92 2.04 -4.16 0.61
N GLU A 93 1.25 -3.15 0.26
CA GLU A 93 -0.21 -3.25 0.32
C GLU A 93 -0.74 -4.35 -0.60
N ARG A 94 -0.26 -4.41 -1.85
CA ARG A 94 -0.58 -5.51 -2.77
C ARG A 94 -0.21 -6.86 -2.14
N GLY A 95 0.99 -6.98 -1.60
CA GLY A 95 1.44 -8.20 -0.93
C GLY A 95 0.57 -8.59 0.26
N LEU A 96 0.12 -7.63 1.06
CA LEU A 96 -0.78 -7.88 2.18
C LEU A 96 -2.15 -8.35 1.70
N LEU A 97 -2.74 -7.71 0.68
CA LEU A 97 -4.02 -8.10 0.09
C LEU A 97 -3.99 -9.53 -0.46
N GLU A 98 -2.89 -9.94 -1.09
CA GLU A 98 -2.68 -11.30 -1.57
C GLU A 98 -2.69 -12.35 -0.43
N ARG A 99 -2.23 -11.96 0.77
CA ARG A 99 -2.10 -12.87 1.93
C ARG A 99 -3.35 -12.94 2.79
N VAL A 100 -3.99 -11.80 3.07
CA VAL A 100 -5.13 -11.73 4.00
C VAL A 100 -6.48 -11.51 3.33
N GLY A 101 -6.48 -11.27 2.01
CA GLY A 101 -7.66 -10.97 1.21
C GLY A 101 -8.01 -9.48 1.20
N PRO A 102 -8.83 -9.04 0.21
CA PRO A 102 -9.13 -7.63 0.00
C PRO A 102 -9.92 -7.00 1.15
N ASP A 103 -10.80 -7.76 1.78
CA ASP A 103 -11.66 -7.25 2.86
C ASP A 103 -10.86 -6.91 4.10
N LEU A 104 -9.96 -7.79 4.54
CA LEU A 104 -9.14 -7.57 5.73
C LEU A 104 -7.99 -6.60 5.42
N GLY A 105 -7.26 -6.80 4.32
CA GLY A 105 -6.13 -5.94 3.95
C GLY A 105 -6.57 -4.50 3.70
N GLY A 106 -7.75 -4.30 3.08
CA GLY A 106 -8.30 -2.97 2.82
C GLY A 106 -8.61 -2.16 4.09
N LYS A 107 -8.87 -2.82 5.23
CA LYS A 107 -9.11 -2.13 6.51
C LYS A 107 -7.87 -1.38 7.01
N LEU A 108 -6.67 -1.78 6.61
CA LEU A 108 -5.43 -1.11 7.03
C LEU A 108 -5.32 0.33 6.48
N ARG A 109 -6.06 0.66 5.42
CA ARG A 109 -6.16 2.03 4.86
C ARG A 109 -6.93 2.99 5.76
N ALA A 110 -7.79 2.48 6.65
CA ALA A 110 -8.62 3.33 7.50
C ALA A 110 -7.75 4.22 8.39
N GLY A 111 -7.97 5.54 8.34
CA GLY A 111 -7.23 6.51 9.16
C GLY A 111 -5.74 6.63 8.86
N ARG A 112 -5.24 6.06 7.74
CA ARG A 112 -3.84 6.16 7.32
C ARG A 112 -3.74 7.11 6.12
N SER A 113 -3.11 8.27 6.29
CA SER A 113 -2.75 9.16 5.17
C SER A 113 -1.36 8.82 4.64
N ARG A 114 -1.19 8.87 3.32
CA ARG A 114 0.12 8.66 2.67
C ARG A 114 1.15 9.70 3.12
N ASN A 115 0.70 10.92 3.42
CA ASN A 115 1.56 11.98 3.97
C ASN A 115 2.07 11.66 5.38
N ASP A 116 1.25 11.00 6.21
CA ASP A 116 1.66 10.59 7.56
C ASP A 116 2.58 9.36 7.52
N GLN A 117 2.37 8.46 6.55
CA GLN A 117 3.25 7.31 6.34
C GLN A 117 4.67 7.73 5.97
N ILE A 118 4.83 8.64 5.01
CA ILE A 118 6.15 9.08 4.54
C ILE A 118 6.89 9.88 5.62
N ALA A 119 6.17 10.61 6.48
CA ALA A 119 6.79 11.41 7.55
C ALA A 119 7.32 10.58 8.75
N THR A 120 6.94 9.30 8.86
CA THR A 120 7.28 8.44 10.02
C THR A 120 8.30 7.35 9.69
N LEU A 121 8.79 7.28 8.44
CA LEU A 121 9.77 6.30 7.96
C LEU A 121 11.22 6.76 8.12
#